data_AF-A0A1G7FPA8-F1
#
_entry.id   AF-A0A1G7FPA8-F1
#
_cell.length_a   1.000
_cell.length_b   1.000
_cell.length_c   1.000
_cell.angle_alpha   90.00
_cell.angle_beta   90.00
_cell.angle_gamma   90.00
#
_symmetry.space_group_name_H-M   'P 1'
#
loop_
_entity.id
_entity.type
_entity.pdbx_description
1 polymer ?
#
loop_
_entity_poly.entity_id
_entity_poly.type
_entity_poly.pdbx_seq_one_letter_code
_entity_poly.pdbx_strand_id
1 'polypeptide(L)'
;MSSYTSKGLNNGGQTQYFNFQYDDSLSCSRGRDLATAMMQTCDADLAILVAWFSGRGLDMALPIHVYINTVAVDAMGNPTQFVGGHWMGALLVPLQLTINFGELAMGFGTPIMLARYLLISEVSEMYMRAFGTYGSTTPWFRLGGEGNKGEGLSRLLAEQFTVKEYPGVSALPSLMTGVWNCTNSWLNSPRVNFLEVDDEDIDPASPDVGGATLFLMYLHDQLGYSIVDIINAGAGHLSNVYENLTHDSRTNAWPKFSALVNGHYPTTPGISGFNPNGYFPPLDTVFPVSDLSVFAAPTVATWLATSSVPVVVGVDHPAVMPIPLVITSSAPAIIPGLMLTIGAGMTSASVPLVVLPQIAGFPTTPVTLTVSYAGKTLTRVISVLALGATTFDQLDIEPDPSADPCMIALVANTEQTFVVTNLDEFPDQNGLKFVWSVMGATPVATNTPTLTITALPAAGTSVTINVTVTNTQGLSATGTYTFQTVSQRFNIKQLEAELACRLSKFRNGSLSIPPWVPIERAAGIQERLGELELQLQAASKSITSINQLVKQIQKTGGVRPEL
;
A
#
# COMPACT_ATOMS: atom_id res chain seq x y z
N MET A 1 50.45 -4.55 14.90
CA MET A 1 50.14 -4.88 13.50
C MET A 1 49.17 -6.03 13.57
N SER A 2 47.92 -5.84 13.14
CA SER A 2 47.01 -6.97 13.02
C SER A 2 47.53 -7.92 11.96
N SER A 3 47.35 -9.22 12.19
CA SER A 3 47.74 -10.25 11.23
C SER A 3 46.47 -10.82 10.62
N TYR A 4 46.33 -10.77 9.30
CA TYR A 4 45.27 -11.52 8.63
C TYR A 4 45.52 -13.01 8.78
N THR A 5 44.47 -13.76 9.09
CA THR A 5 44.52 -15.21 9.26
C THR A 5 43.32 -15.89 8.60
N SER A 6 43.51 -17.14 8.17
CA SER A 6 42.43 -18.04 7.75
C SER A 6 42.25 -19.23 8.70
N LYS A 7 42.89 -19.16 9.88
CA LYS A 7 42.87 -20.22 10.87
C LYS A 7 41.43 -20.51 11.31
N GLY A 8 41.00 -21.76 11.17
CA GLY A 8 39.66 -22.19 11.57
C GLY A 8 38.57 -21.93 10.52
N LEU A 9 38.91 -21.38 9.35
CA LEU A 9 38.03 -21.37 8.19
C LEU A 9 38.11 -22.71 7.45
N ASN A 10 36.98 -23.13 6.87
CA ASN A 10 36.92 -24.32 6.02
C ASN A 10 37.88 -24.18 4.82
N ASN A 11 38.54 -25.26 4.41
CA ASN A 11 39.47 -25.26 3.28
C ASN A 11 40.53 -24.13 3.34
N GLY A 12 40.95 -23.73 4.55
CA GLY A 12 41.92 -22.65 4.74
C GLY A 12 41.44 -21.28 4.24
N GLY A 13 40.12 -21.04 4.17
CA GLY A 13 39.51 -19.82 3.67
C GLY A 13 39.21 -19.81 2.17
N GLN A 14 39.48 -20.91 1.46
CA GLN A 14 39.34 -20.96 0.00
C GLN A 14 37.98 -21.50 -0.43
N THR A 15 37.35 -20.79 -1.37
CA THR A 15 36.16 -21.18 -2.13
C THR A 15 36.52 -21.35 -3.61
N GLN A 16 35.55 -21.49 -4.51
CA GLN A 16 35.87 -21.59 -5.93
C GLN A 16 36.47 -20.29 -6.48
N TYR A 17 35.94 -19.14 -6.04
CA TYR A 17 36.28 -17.85 -6.62
C TYR A 17 36.89 -16.85 -5.62
N PHE A 18 36.92 -17.16 -4.33
CA PHE A 18 37.40 -16.27 -3.28
C PHE A 18 38.37 -16.93 -2.29
N ASN A 19 39.29 -16.12 -1.77
CA ASN A 19 40.17 -16.46 -0.65
C ASN A 19 39.88 -15.53 0.53
N PHE A 20 39.29 -16.06 1.60
CA PHE A 20 38.94 -15.29 2.79
C PHE A 20 40.03 -15.32 3.86
N GLN A 21 40.31 -14.14 4.41
CA GLN A 21 41.08 -13.96 5.63
C GLN A 21 40.38 -12.91 6.51
N TYR A 22 40.61 -12.97 7.82
CA TYR A 22 40.10 -11.99 8.76
C TYR A 22 41.19 -11.53 9.70
N ASP A 23 41.06 -10.31 10.22
CA ASP A 23 41.95 -9.73 11.22
C ASP A 23 41.84 -10.53 12.54
N ASP A 24 42.96 -11.08 13.00
CA ASP A 24 43.01 -11.95 14.18
C ASP A 24 42.70 -11.25 15.52
N SER A 25 42.60 -9.91 15.52
CA SER A 25 42.14 -9.13 16.66
C SER A 25 40.62 -9.06 16.80
N LEU A 26 39.86 -9.44 15.76
CA LEU A 26 38.40 -9.48 15.82
C LEU A 26 37.90 -10.57 16.77
N SER A 27 36.74 -10.33 17.37
CA SER A 27 35.98 -11.36 18.06
C SER A 27 35.73 -12.55 17.13
N CYS A 28 35.58 -13.72 17.73
CA CYS A 28 35.25 -14.94 17.00
C CYS A 28 34.03 -14.77 16.07
N SER A 29 33.01 -14.07 16.56
CA SER A 29 31.78 -13.77 15.82
C SER A 29 31.99 -12.86 14.61
N ARG A 30 32.86 -11.84 14.71
CA ARG A 30 33.08 -10.86 13.62
C ARG A 30 34.19 -11.25 12.66
N GLY A 31 35.19 -12.00 13.12
CA GLY A 31 36.25 -12.53 12.26
C GLY A 31 35.85 -13.86 11.64
N ARG A 32 36.04 -14.94 12.41
CA ARG A 32 35.91 -16.33 11.91
C ARG A 32 34.49 -16.68 11.47
N ASP A 33 33.49 -16.42 12.32
CA ASP A 33 32.13 -16.90 12.07
C ASP A 33 31.47 -16.11 10.92
N LEU A 34 31.73 -14.80 10.82
CA LEU A 34 31.32 -13.98 9.68
C LEU A 34 31.99 -14.42 8.37
N ALA A 35 33.31 -14.62 8.35
CA ALA A 35 34.01 -15.13 7.17
C ALA A 35 33.46 -16.50 6.74
N THR A 36 33.22 -17.39 7.71
CA THR A 36 32.61 -18.70 7.46
C THR A 36 31.21 -18.56 6.85
N ALA A 37 30.39 -17.62 7.33
CA ALA A 37 29.06 -17.36 6.76
C ALA A 37 29.13 -16.79 5.34
N MET A 38 30.05 -15.85 5.07
CA MET A 38 30.26 -15.32 3.72
C MET A 38 30.70 -16.40 2.73
N MET A 39 31.61 -17.28 3.15
CA MET A 39 32.09 -18.40 2.32
C MET A 39 30.98 -19.37 1.90
N GLN A 40 29.85 -19.41 2.60
CA GLN A 40 28.72 -20.28 2.26
C GLN A 40 27.91 -19.75 1.08
N THR A 41 27.94 -18.44 0.82
CA THR A 41 27.09 -17.80 -0.21
C THR A 41 27.89 -17.10 -1.30
N CYS A 42 29.16 -16.74 -1.08
CA CYS A 42 29.91 -15.85 -1.98
C CYS A 42 29.99 -16.32 -3.43
N ASP A 43 30.12 -17.63 -3.69
CA ASP A 43 30.18 -18.16 -5.05
C ASP A 43 28.81 -18.05 -5.76
N ALA A 44 27.70 -18.20 -5.02
CA ALA A 44 26.35 -17.98 -5.54
C ALA A 44 26.04 -16.48 -5.74
N ASP A 45 26.52 -15.64 -4.82
CA ASP A 45 26.44 -14.18 -4.89
C ASP A 45 27.17 -13.66 -6.14
N LEU A 46 28.37 -14.20 -6.43
CA LEU A 46 29.10 -13.91 -7.66
C LEU A 46 28.36 -14.36 -8.91
N ALA A 47 27.67 -15.52 -8.88
CA ALA A 47 26.89 -15.98 -10.02
C ALA A 47 25.74 -15.02 -10.37
N ILE A 48 25.16 -14.33 -9.38
CA ILE A 48 24.16 -13.28 -9.62
C ILE A 48 24.80 -12.10 -10.36
N LEU A 49 25.97 -11.62 -9.90
CA LEU A 49 26.71 -10.55 -10.57
C LEU A 49 27.09 -10.92 -12.00
N VAL A 50 27.65 -12.11 -12.21
CA VAL A 50 28.02 -12.61 -13.55
C VAL A 50 26.81 -12.60 -14.47
N ALA A 51 25.62 -13.00 -13.98
CA ALA A 51 24.40 -12.97 -14.77
C ALA A 51 23.98 -11.53 -15.14
N TRP A 52 24.06 -10.58 -14.21
CA TRP A 52 23.79 -9.16 -14.48
C TRP A 52 24.75 -8.56 -15.50
N PHE A 53 26.03 -8.94 -15.45
CA PHE A 53 27.05 -8.54 -16.44
C PHE A 53 27.03 -9.39 -17.72
N SER A 54 25.91 -10.06 -18.03
CA SER A 54 25.71 -10.85 -19.27
C SER A 54 26.77 -11.94 -19.49
N GLY A 55 27.28 -12.53 -18.41
CA GLY A 55 28.32 -13.57 -18.46
C GLY A 55 29.73 -13.06 -18.71
N ARG A 56 29.96 -11.73 -18.72
CA ARG A 56 31.30 -11.15 -18.84
C ARG A 56 32.19 -11.65 -17.69
N GLY A 57 33.46 -11.88 -18.00
CA GLY A 57 34.49 -12.23 -17.00
C GLY A 57 35.24 -11.01 -16.48
N LEU A 58 35.98 -11.20 -15.39
CA LEU A 58 36.93 -10.19 -14.89
C LEU A 58 38.14 -10.07 -15.83
N ASP A 59 38.80 -8.92 -15.81
CA ASP A 59 40.02 -8.63 -16.56
C ASP A 59 41.29 -9.16 -15.87
N MET A 60 41.15 -9.77 -14.69
CA MET A 60 42.22 -10.33 -13.88
C MET A 60 41.89 -11.75 -13.40
N ALA A 61 42.92 -12.50 -13.04
CA ALA A 61 42.78 -13.87 -12.60
C ALA A 61 42.11 -13.98 -11.21
N LEU A 62 41.25 -14.98 -11.07
CA LEU A 62 40.70 -15.43 -9.80
C LEU A 62 41.73 -16.26 -9.03
N PRO A 63 41.62 -16.37 -7.70
CA PRO A 63 40.53 -15.90 -6.83
C PRO A 63 40.62 -14.42 -6.42
N ILE A 64 39.49 -13.85 -5.97
CA ILE A 64 39.44 -12.54 -5.29
C ILE A 64 39.82 -12.74 -3.82
N HIS A 65 40.80 -12.00 -3.33
CA HIS A 65 41.24 -12.04 -1.93
C HIS A 65 40.35 -11.13 -1.07
N VAL A 66 39.60 -11.70 -0.12
CA VAL A 66 38.69 -10.95 0.76
C VAL A 66 39.26 -10.88 2.16
N TYR A 67 39.40 -9.66 2.67
CA TYR A 67 39.89 -9.35 4.01
C TYR A 67 38.78 -8.75 4.86
N ILE A 68 38.40 -9.40 5.96
CA ILE A 68 37.52 -8.81 6.97
C ILE A 68 38.40 -8.11 8.00
N ASN A 69 38.35 -6.79 8.01
CA ASN A 69 39.28 -5.96 8.76
C ASN A 69 38.64 -5.36 10.02
N THR A 70 39.48 -5.10 11.03
CA THR A 70 39.10 -4.31 12.19
C THR A 70 39.00 -2.82 11.84
N VAL A 71 38.32 -2.05 12.69
CA VAL A 71 38.24 -0.58 12.58
C VAL A 71 38.60 0.00 13.94
N ALA A 72 39.61 0.86 13.97
CA ALA A 72 39.99 1.57 15.18
C ALA A 72 38.90 2.57 15.60
N VAL A 73 38.59 2.61 16.90
CA VAL A 73 37.60 3.54 17.47
C VAL A 73 38.23 4.47 18.50
N ASP A 74 37.66 5.66 18.65
CA ASP A 74 37.99 6.58 19.73
C ASP A 74 37.40 6.12 21.08
N ALA A 75 37.63 6.89 22.15
CA ALA A 75 37.11 6.57 23.49
C ALA A 75 35.57 6.59 23.58
N MET A 76 34.89 7.18 22.60
CA MET A 76 33.42 7.26 22.52
C MET A 76 32.85 6.15 21.62
N GLY A 77 33.71 5.31 21.03
CA GLY A 77 33.30 4.25 20.12
C GLY A 77 33.09 4.71 18.67
N ASN A 78 33.49 5.94 18.32
CA ASN A 78 33.39 6.41 16.93
C ASN A 78 34.56 5.87 16.11
N PRO A 79 34.34 5.46 14.85
CA PRO A 79 35.42 5.04 13.98
C PRO A 79 36.40 6.19 13.72
N THR A 80 37.69 5.88 13.77
CA THR A 80 38.81 6.81 13.48
C THR A 80 39.50 6.49 12.15
N GLN A 81 38.99 5.48 11.45
CA GLN A 81 39.48 4.99 10.17
C GLN A 81 38.31 4.84 9.20
N PHE A 82 38.64 4.60 7.93
CA PHE A 82 37.66 4.30 6.90
C PHE A 82 36.78 3.12 7.31
N VAL A 83 35.48 3.29 7.13
CA VAL A 83 34.47 2.26 7.28
C VAL A 83 33.88 2.04 5.90
N GLY A 84 33.76 0.79 5.45
CA GLY A 84 33.19 0.45 4.16
C GLY A 84 33.95 -0.66 3.44
N GLY A 85 33.59 -0.88 2.19
CA GLY A 85 34.36 -1.69 1.25
C GLY A 85 35.42 -0.83 0.58
N HIS A 86 36.52 -1.46 0.20
CA HIS A 86 37.35 -0.95 -0.89
C HIS A 86 37.96 -2.15 -1.60
N TRP A 87 38.23 -2.02 -2.89
CA TRP A 87 38.93 -3.03 -3.65
C TRP A 87 40.22 -2.49 -4.28
N MET A 88 41.11 -3.41 -4.64
CA MET A 88 42.30 -3.12 -5.42
C MET A 88 42.60 -4.30 -6.34
N GLY A 89 43.44 -4.05 -7.35
CA GLY A 89 43.99 -5.09 -8.20
C GLY A 89 44.45 -4.47 -9.50
N ALA A 90 45.71 -4.64 -9.84
CA ALA A 90 46.29 -4.01 -11.01
C ALA A 90 47.61 -4.68 -11.36
N LEU A 91 47.81 -5.04 -12.63
CA LEU A 91 49.05 -5.64 -13.11
C LEU A 91 49.42 -6.89 -12.29
N LEU A 92 50.43 -6.78 -11.42
CA LEU A 92 50.93 -7.86 -10.57
C LEU A 92 50.25 -7.92 -9.19
N VAL A 93 49.44 -6.92 -8.84
CA VAL A 93 48.64 -6.89 -7.61
C VAL A 93 47.37 -7.70 -7.88
N PRO A 94 47.13 -8.83 -7.19
CA PRO A 94 45.93 -9.64 -7.40
C PRO A 94 44.66 -8.85 -7.01
N LEU A 95 43.51 -9.34 -7.46
CA LEU A 95 42.22 -8.79 -7.03
C LEU A 95 42.07 -9.00 -5.53
N GLN A 96 41.81 -7.90 -4.82
CA GLN A 96 41.61 -7.89 -3.39
C GLN A 96 40.48 -6.94 -2.99
N LEU A 97 39.78 -7.29 -1.93
CA LEU A 97 38.66 -6.57 -1.36
C LEU A 97 38.81 -6.56 0.15
N THR A 98 38.67 -5.40 0.77
CA THR A 98 38.73 -5.24 2.22
C THR A 98 37.40 -4.71 2.73
N ILE A 99 36.81 -5.41 3.70
CA ILE A 99 35.58 -5.01 4.39
C ILE A 99 35.97 -4.44 5.75
N ASN A 100 35.72 -3.15 5.95
CA ASN A 100 36.10 -2.39 7.13
C ASN A 100 34.84 -2.00 7.92
N PHE A 101 34.43 -2.82 8.88
CA PHE A 101 33.50 -2.37 9.93
C PHE A 101 33.80 -2.97 11.31
N GLY A 102 34.74 -3.91 11.40
CA GLY A 102 35.19 -4.53 12.65
C GLY A 102 34.08 -4.91 13.61
N GLU A 103 34.18 -4.40 14.85
CA GLU A 103 33.25 -4.65 15.95
C GLU A 103 32.10 -3.63 16.05
N LEU A 104 31.95 -2.74 15.07
CA LEU A 104 30.94 -1.69 15.12
C LEU A 104 29.52 -2.27 15.21
N ALA A 105 28.70 -1.63 16.05
CA ALA A 105 27.32 -2.04 16.28
C ALA A 105 26.46 -1.81 15.04
N MET A 106 25.61 -2.80 14.71
CA MET A 106 24.62 -2.67 13.64
C MET A 106 23.47 -1.75 14.08
N GLY A 107 23.06 -0.84 13.20
CA GLY A 107 21.83 -0.06 13.35
C GLY A 107 20.65 -0.75 12.67
N PHE A 108 20.82 -1.14 11.41
CA PHE A 108 19.84 -1.91 10.65
C PHE A 108 20.49 -3.13 9.99
N GLY A 109 19.72 -4.20 9.82
CA GLY A 109 20.19 -5.45 9.22
C GLY A 109 21.13 -6.26 10.13
N THR A 110 21.95 -7.11 9.52
CA THR A 110 22.88 -8.01 10.22
C THR A 110 24.31 -7.83 9.70
N PRO A 111 25.35 -8.27 10.45
CA PRO A 111 26.73 -8.19 9.98
C PRO A 111 26.97 -8.90 8.64
N ILE A 112 26.35 -10.06 8.43
CA ILE A 112 26.45 -10.82 7.17
C ILE A 112 25.75 -10.10 6.01
N MET A 113 24.63 -9.44 6.28
CA MET A 113 23.92 -8.62 5.29
C MET A 113 24.77 -7.43 4.84
N LEU A 114 25.40 -6.71 5.78
CA LEU A 114 26.32 -5.61 5.44
C LEU A 114 27.55 -6.11 4.69
N ALA A 115 28.15 -7.22 5.13
CA ALA A 115 29.34 -7.77 4.48
C ALA A 115 29.05 -8.25 3.04
N ARG A 116 27.90 -8.88 2.80
CA ARG A 116 27.46 -9.27 1.45
C ARG A 116 27.12 -8.05 0.59
N TYR A 117 26.46 -7.02 1.15
CA TYR A 117 26.22 -5.74 0.46
C TYR A 117 27.53 -5.10 -0.01
N LEU A 118 28.52 -4.98 0.87
CA LEU A 118 29.84 -4.43 0.54
C LEU A 118 30.57 -5.31 -0.48
N LEU A 119 30.55 -6.63 -0.32
CA LEU A 119 31.14 -7.55 -1.31
C LEU A 119 30.59 -7.29 -2.72
N ILE A 120 29.27 -7.16 -2.84
CA ILE A 120 28.60 -6.96 -4.13
C ILE A 120 28.92 -5.58 -4.72
N SER A 121 28.96 -4.53 -3.90
CA SER A 121 29.31 -3.17 -4.35
C SER A 121 30.68 -3.17 -5.02
N GLU A 122 31.70 -3.62 -4.28
CA GLU A 122 33.09 -3.57 -4.72
C GLU A 122 33.38 -4.54 -5.89
N VAL A 123 32.81 -5.75 -5.88
CA VAL A 123 33.02 -6.71 -6.98
C VAL A 123 32.34 -6.21 -8.26
N SER A 124 31.22 -5.49 -8.16
CA SER A 124 30.57 -4.88 -9.32
C SER A 124 31.51 -3.91 -10.05
N GLU A 125 32.29 -3.14 -9.32
CA GLU A 125 33.28 -2.22 -9.88
C GLU A 125 34.42 -2.94 -10.61
N MET A 126 34.87 -4.08 -10.09
CA MET A 126 35.83 -4.94 -10.81
C MET A 126 35.27 -5.38 -12.18
N TYR A 127 33.98 -5.73 -12.24
CA TYR A 127 33.31 -6.09 -13.50
C TYR A 127 33.12 -4.89 -14.44
N MET A 128 32.79 -3.71 -13.90
CA MET A 128 32.68 -2.47 -14.68
C MET A 128 34.01 -2.06 -15.31
N ARG A 129 35.12 -2.24 -14.59
CA ARG A 129 36.45 -2.05 -15.17
C ARG A 129 36.74 -3.06 -16.29
N ALA A 130 36.29 -4.31 -16.15
CA ALA A 130 36.49 -5.36 -17.14
C ALA A 130 35.70 -5.16 -18.47
N PHE A 131 35.00 -4.04 -18.63
CA PHE A 131 34.47 -3.63 -19.94
C PHE A 131 35.56 -3.25 -20.95
N GLY A 132 36.72 -2.81 -20.46
CA GLY A 132 37.87 -2.45 -21.28
C GLY A 132 39.14 -3.16 -20.81
N THR A 133 40.27 -2.71 -21.32
CA THR A 133 41.59 -3.10 -20.78
C THR A 133 41.92 -2.24 -19.57
N TYR A 134 42.65 -2.78 -18.60
CA TYR A 134 43.13 -2.01 -17.44
C TYR A 134 43.75 -0.66 -17.86
N GLY A 135 43.36 0.43 -17.19
CA GLY A 135 43.82 1.79 -17.50
C GLY A 135 43.15 2.45 -18.72
N SER A 136 42.17 1.79 -19.35
CA SER A 136 41.33 2.40 -20.38
C SER A 136 40.04 2.97 -19.79
N THR A 137 39.49 3.99 -20.44
CA THR A 137 38.12 4.42 -20.18
C THR A 137 37.15 3.34 -20.62
N THR A 138 36.21 3.00 -19.75
CA THR A 138 35.12 2.07 -20.03
C THR A 138 33.77 2.81 -19.97
N PRO A 139 32.66 2.15 -20.33
CA PRO A 139 31.33 2.71 -20.14
C PRO A 139 31.00 3.13 -18.70
N TRP A 140 31.70 2.58 -17.71
CA TRP A 140 31.42 2.81 -16.29
C TRP A 140 32.64 3.32 -15.50
N PHE A 141 33.82 3.33 -16.11
CA PHE A 141 35.09 3.74 -15.48
C PHE A 141 35.83 4.77 -16.34
N ARG A 142 36.62 5.63 -15.70
CA ARG A 142 37.54 6.54 -16.37
C ARG A 142 38.96 6.36 -15.81
N LEU A 143 39.91 6.07 -16.71
CA LEU A 143 41.37 5.99 -16.47
C LEU A 143 41.84 5.24 -15.20
N GLY A 144 41.01 4.38 -14.61
CA GLY A 144 41.35 3.58 -13.43
C GLY A 144 40.37 3.66 -12.27
N GLY A 145 39.45 4.63 -12.25
CA GLY A 145 38.43 4.74 -11.20
C GLY A 145 37.00 4.87 -11.75
N GLU A 146 36.06 4.62 -10.85
CA GLU A 146 34.63 4.46 -11.08
C GLU A 146 33.89 5.80 -11.24
N GLY A 147 34.36 6.85 -10.56
CA GLY A 147 33.67 8.13 -10.46
C GLY A 147 32.22 7.98 -9.98
N ASN A 148 31.39 9.00 -10.21
CA ASN A 148 30.00 8.99 -9.74
C ASN A 148 29.13 7.91 -10.40
N LYS A 149 29.38 7.57 -11.67
CA LYS A 149 28.57 6.60 -12.42
C LYS A 149 28.86 5.16 -12.01
N GLY A 150 30.13 4.81 -11.77
CA GLY A 150 30.48 3.47 -11.32
C GLY A 150 30.08 3.26 -9.87
N GLU A 151 30.32 4.24 -8.98
CA GLU A 151 29.82 4.25 -7.60
C GLU A 151 28.29 4.15 -7.52
N GLY A 152 27.59 4.85 -8.42
CA GLY A 152 26.13 4.79 -8.50
C GLY A 152 25.63 3.43 -8.95
N LEU A 153 26.30 2.81 -9.92
CA LEU A 153 25.92 1.48 -10.40
C LEU A 153 26.25 0.41 -9.36
N SER A 154 27.38 0.48 -8.65
CA SER A 154 27.75 -0.52 -7.65
C SER A 154 26.75 -0.53 -6.48
N ARG A 155 26.28 0.64 -6.08
CA ARG A 155 25.18 0.80 -5.10
C ARG A 155 23.84 0.28 -5.60
N LEU A 156 23.46 0.60 -6.84
CA LEU A 156 22.26 0.00 -7.45
C LEU A 156 22.32 -1.53 -7.35
N LEU A 157 23.42 -2.13 -7.77
CA LEU A 157 23.57 -3.59 -7.78
C LEU A 157 23.58 -4.18 -6.36
N ALA A 158 24.23 -3.53 -5.40
CA ALA A 158 24.27 -3.97 -4.01
C ALA A 158 22.89 -3.88 -3.34
N GLU A 159 22.11 -2.84 -3.61
CA GLU A 159 20.73 -2.73 -3.15
C GLU A 159 19.82 -3.79 -3.78
N GLN A 160 19.85 -3.93 -5.11
CA GLN A 160 19.00 -4.91 -5.80
C GLN A 160 19.35 -6.35 -5.38
N PHE A 161 20.62 -6.61 -5.08
CA PHE A 161 21.06 -7.87 -4.48
C PHE A 161 20.44 -8.05 -3.10
N THR A 162 20.46 -7.00 -2.28
CA THR A 162 19.90 -7.03 -0.94
C THR A 162 18.39 -7.28 -0.95
N VAL A 163 17.65 -6.61 -1.82
CA VAL A 163 16.21 -6.82 -2.01
C VAL A 163 15.91 -8.25 -2.44
N LYS A 164 16.75 -8.82 -3.33
CA LYS A 164 16.61 -10.19 -3.82
C LYS A 164 16.90 -11.25 -2.75
N GLU A 165 18.02 -11.11 -2.05
CA GLU A 165 18.53 -12.13 -1.12
C GLU A 165 17.93 -12.03 0.28
N TYR A 166 17.31 -10.89 0.62
CA TYR A 166 16.65 -10.65 1.90
C TYR A 166 15.19 -10.20 1.69
N PRO A 167 14.27 -11.12 1.36
CA PRO A 167 12.86 -10.79 1.15
C PRO A 167 12.26 -10.06 2.37
N GLY A 168 11.58 -8.94 2.11
CA GLY A 168 10.98 -8.12 3.16
C GLY A 168 11.95 -7.15 3.83
N VAL A 169 13.18 -6.99 3.31
CA VAL A 169 14.07 -5.90 3.72
C VAL A 169 13.37 -4.56 3.54
N SER A 170 13.38 -3.75 4.60
CA SER A 170 12.74 -2.42 4.61
C SER A 170 13.75 -1.29 4.67
N ALA A 171 15.05 -1.58 4.80
CA ALA A 171 16.14 -0.60 4.85
C ALA A 171 17.49 -1.24 4.48
N LEU A 172 18.41 -0.45 3.94
CA LEU A 172 19.80 -0.89 3.71
C LEU A 172 20.48 -1.26 5.04
N PRO A 173 21.40 -2.24 5.04
CA PRO A 173 22.13 -2.59 6.26
C PRO A 173 23.01 -1.42 6.68
N SER A 174 23.03 -1.10 7.97
CA SER A 174 23.77 0.06 8.47
C SER A 174 24.37 -0.11 9.84
N LEU A 175 25.29 0.78 10.19
CA LEU A 175 25.94 0.81 11.49
C LEU A 175 25.29 1.88 12.36
N MET A 176 25.38 1.75 13.68
CA MET A 176 24.90 2.78 14.62
C MET A 176 25.64 4.11 14.46
N THR A 177 26.84 4.08 13.86
CA THR A 177 27.71 5.23 13.64
C THR A 177 27.45 5.95 12.31
N GLY A 178 26.53 5.45 11.47
CA GLY A 178 26.21 6.08 10.18
C GLY A 178 25.27 5.27 9.30
N VAL A 179 24.49 5.98 8.47
CA VAL A 179 23.61 5.38 7.46
C VAL A 179 24.33 5.37 6.11
N TRP A 180 24.15 4.31 5.33
CA TRP A 180 24.86 4.08 4.06
C TRP A 180 24.05 4.48 2.82
N ASN A 181 22.81 4.95 3.01
CA ASN A 181 22.06 5.55 1.93
C ASN A 181 22.76 6.83 1.50
N CYS A 182 23.06 6.96 0.21
CA CYS A 182 23.74 8.13 -0.35
C CYS A 182 22.74 9.05 -1.08
N THR A 183 21.58 8.53 -1.47
CA THR A 183 20.57 9.30 -2.22
C THR A 183 19.98 10.45 -1.42
N ASN A 184 19.93 10.34 -0.10
CA ASN A 184 19.56 11.42 0.82
C ASN A 184 20.47 12.66 0.65
N SER A 185 21.76 12.49 0.35
CA SER A 185 22.70 13.60 0.15
C SER A 185 22.27 14.46 -1.04
N TRP A 186 21.85 13.86 -2.14
CA TRP A 186 21.34 14.60 -3.29
C TRP A 186 19.93 15.13 -3.08
N LEU A 187 19.01 14.30 -2.57
CA LEU A 187 17.61 14.66 -2.32
C LEU A 187 17.47 15.90 -1.42
N ASN A 188 18.42 16.12 -0.50
CA ASN A 188 18.43 17.22 0.45
C ASN A 188 19.47 18.33 0.11
N SER A 189 19.99 18.33 -1.11
CA SER A 189 20.91 19.37 -1.62
C SER A 189 20.18 20.37 -2.55
N PRO A 190 20.88 21.37 -3.10
CA PRO A 190 20.39 22.18 -4.22
C PRO A 190 20.06 21.39 -5.52
N ARG A 191 20.32 20.07 -5.55
CA ARG A 191 20.04 19.15 -6.68
C ARG A 191 20.68 19.60 -7.99
N VAL A 192 22.02 19.71 -7.97
CA VAL A 192 22.81 19.97 -9.18
C VAL A 192 22.70 18.81 -10.18
N ASN A 193 22.83 19.13 -11.47
CA ASN A 193 22.82 18.13 -12.54
C ASN A 193 24.13 17.35 -12.57
N PHE A 194 24.09 16.11 -12.07
CA PHE A 194 25.22 15.18 -12.02
C PHE A 194 25.32 14.28 -13.27
N LEU A 195 24.35 14.32 -14.19
CA LEU A 195 24.31 13.36 -15.32
C LEU A 195 25.46 13.53 -16.31
N GLU A 196 26.04 14.72 -16.34
CA GLU A 196 27.16 15.09 -17.23
C GLU A 196 28.52 15.05 -16.50
N VAL A 197 28.54 14.67 -15.22
CA VAL A 197 29.78 14.44 -14.48
C VAL A 197 30.39 13.10 -14.94
N ASP A 198 31.69 13.11 -15.21
CA ASP A 198 32.48 11.94 -15.65
C ASP A 198 33.89 12.03 -15.04
N ASP A 199 33.91 12.00 -13.71
CA ASP A 199 35.12 12.10 -12.90
C ASP A 199 35.84 10.74 -12.78
N GLU A 200 37.13 10.78 -12.46
CA GLU A 200 37.94 9.57 -12.26
C GLU A 200 37.77 8.98 -10.86
N ASP A 201 37.52 9.82 -9.86
CA ASP A 201 37.32 9.44 -8.46
C ASP A 201 36.48 10.53 -7.77
N ILE A 202 35.59 10.13 -6.88
CA ILE A 202 34.70 11.04 -6.14
C ILE A 202 34.38 10.45 -4.77
N ASP A 203 34.20 11.31 -3.77
CA ASP A 203 33.73 10.87 -2.46
C ASP A 203 32.41 10.07 -2.59
N PRO A 204 32.37 8.80 -2.14
CA PRO A 204 31.16 7.97 -2.22
C PRO A 204 29.97 8.52 -1.43
N ALA A 205 30.20 9.46 -0.51
CA ALA A 205 29.16 10.18 0.24
C ALA A 205 28.70 11.48 -0.46
N SER A 206 29.28 11.83 -1.61
CA SER A 206 28.95 13.07 -2.32
C SER A 206 27.50 13.08 -2.84
N PRO A 207 26.89 14.27 -2.97
CA PRO A 207 25.60 14.42 -3.65
C PRO A 207 25.59 13.92 -5.09
N ASP A 208 26.72 13.88 -5.79
CA ASP A 208 26.76 13.41 -7.18
C ASP A 208 26.65 11.88 -7.27
N VAL A 209 27.25 11.15 -6.33
CA VAL A 209 27.06 9.69 -6.19
C VAL A 209 25.63 9.36 -5.75
N GLY A 210 25.10 10.14 -4.79
CA GLY A 210 23.69 10.03 -4.38
C GLY A 210 22.72 10.27 -5.53
N GLY A 211 22.99 11.29 -6.35
CA GLY A 211 22.21 11.57 -7.54
C GLY A 211 22.31 10.44 -8.57
N ALA A 212 23.52 9.99 -8.87
CA ALA A 212 23.78 8.91 -9.83
C ALA A 212 23.05 7.62 -9.44
N THR A 213 23.16 7.21 -8.18
CA THR A 213 22.45 6.03 -7.63
C THR A 213 20.94 6.18 -7.84
N LEU A 214 20.37 7.32 -7.44
CA LEU A 214 18.93 7.57 -7.58
C LEU A 214 18.46 7.60 -9.05
N PHE A 215 19.29 8.11 -9.96
CA PHE A 215 18.98 8.11 -11.39
C PHE A 215 18.97 6.70 -11.98
N LEU A 216 19.91 5.84 -11.57
CA LEU A 216 19.92 4.45 -12.00
C LEU A 216 18.71 3.67 -11.43
N MET A 217 18.28 3.99 -10.20
CA MET A 217 17.01 3.51 -9.64
C MET A 217 15.80 4.02 -10.43
N TYR A 218 15.82 5.27 -10.90
CA TYR A 218 14.77 5.78 -11.81
C TYR A 218 14.68 4.95 -13.09
N LEU A 219 15.81 4.62 -13.72
CA LEU A 219 15.81 3.77 -14.91
C LEU A 219 15.25 2.37 -14.60
N HIS A 220 15.61 1.80 -13.46
CA HIS A 220 15.18 0.46 -13.04
C HIS A 220 13.72 0.42 -12.56
N ASP A 221 13.42 1.09 -11.45
CA ASP A 221 12.16 0.98 -10.72
C ASP A 221 11.03 1.82 -11.34
N GLN A 222 11.36 2.98 -11.92
CA GLN A 222 10.35 3.89 -12.49
C GLN A 222 10.09 3.63 -13.97
N LEU A 223 11.13 3.37 -14.76
CA LEU A 223 11.00 3.11 -16.20
C LEU A 223 10.96 1.62 -16.56
N GLY A 224 11.31 0.73 -15.63
CA GLY A 224 11.19 -0.72 -15.80
C GLY A 224 12.31 -1.36 -16.62
N TYR A 225 13.46 -0.70 -16.79
CA TYR A 225 14.61 -1.32 -17.46
C TYR A 225 15.26 -2.36 -16.55
N SER A 226 15.62 -3.52 -17.11
CA SER A 226 16.32 -4.54 -16.32
C SER A 226 17.74 -4.09 -15.97
N ILE A 227 18.29 -4.65 -14.89
CA ILE A 227 19.69 -4.45 -14.50
C ILE A 227 20.66 -4.74 -15.67
N VAL A 228 20.38 -5.81 -16.42
CA VAL A 228 21.20 -6.22 -17.58
C VAL A 228 21.16 -5.16 -18.67
N ASP A 229 19.98 -4.58 -18.96
CA ASP A 229 19.85 -3.51 -19.95
C ASP A 229 20.61 -2.27 -19.51
N ILE A 230 20.47 -1.86 -18.23
CA ILE A 230 21.17 -0.70 -17.67
C ILE A 230 22.68 -0.86 -17.82
N ILE A 231 23.25 -1.98 -17.37
CA ILE A 231 24.69 -2.28 -17.46
C ILE A 231 25.19 -2.19 -18.92
N ASN A 232 24.45 -2.81 -19.85
CA ASN A 232 24.82 -2.86 -21.27
C ASN A 232 24.63 -1.51 -21.98
N ALA A 233 23.76 -0.64 -21.47
CA ALA A 233 23.56 0.72 -21.96
C ALA A 233 24.64 1.72 -21.46
N GLY A 234 25.61 1.26 -20.66
CA GLY A 234 26.70 2.08 -20.14
C GLY A 234 27.31 3.02 -21.17
N ALA A 235 27.70 4.21 -20.73
CA ALA A 235 28.25 5.27 -21.59
C ALA A 235 29.10 6.27 -20.80
N GLY A 236 29.79 7.17 -21.51
CA GLY A 236 30.62 8.21 -20.87
C GLY A 236 29.86 9.05 -19.83
N HIS A 237 28.56 9.29 -20.05
CA HIS A 237 27.68 10.05 -19.16
C HIS A 237 26.38 9.30 -18.89
N LEU A 238 25.75 9.54 -17.74
CA LEU A 238 24.47 8.93 -17.38
C LEU A 238 23.32 9.38 -18.30
N SER A 239 23.39 10.60 -18.84
CA SER A 239 22.41 11.05 -19.85
C SER A 239 22.48 10.24 -21.15
N ASN A 240 23.66 9.73 -21.52
CA ASN A 240 23.82 8.80 -22.63
C ASN A 240 23.31 7.39 -22.29
N VAL A 241 23.42 6.94 -21.03
CA VAL A 241 22.79 5.69 -20.60
C VAL A 241 21.27 5.75 -20.80
N TYR A 242 20.65 6.86 -20.39
CA TYR A 242 19.23 7.09 -20.65
C TYR A 242 18.89 7.11 -22.14
N GLU A 243 19.69 7.78 -22.97
CA GLU A 243 19.50 7.83 -24.43
C GLU A 243 19.59 6.44 -25.06
N ASN A 244 20.55 5.63 -24.62
CA ASN A 244 20.72 4.25 -25.08
C ASN A 244 19.52 3.36 -24.74
N LEU A 245 18.96 3.51 -23.53
CA LEU A 245 17.82 2.71 -23.06
C LEU A 245 16.48 3.17 -23.65
N THR A 246 16.23 4.47 -23.62
CA THR A 246 14.92 5.05 -23.94
C THR A 246 14.75 5.44 -25.40
N HIS A 247 15.86 5.54 -26.14
CA HIS A 247 15.92 6.12 -27.48
C HIS A 247 15.40 7.57 -27.55
N ASP A 248 15.29 8.25 -26.40
CA ASP A 248 14.99 9.66 -26.29
C ASP A 248 16.29 10.47 -26.14
N SER A 249 16.27 11.73 -26.56
CA SER A 249 17.47 12.59 -26.53
C SER A 249 18.07 12.64 -25.13
N ARG A 250 19.40 12.49 -25.03
CA ARG A 250 20.15 12.68 -23.76
C ARG A 250 19.81 13.99 -23.05
N THR A 251 19.47 15.05 -23.79
CA THR A 251 19.12 16.37 -23.24
C THR A 251 17.79 16.35 -22.47
N ASN A 252 16.95 15.35 -22.69
CA ASN A 252 15.66 15.18 -22.00
C ASN A 252 15.80 14.39 -20.68
N ALA A 253 16.93 13.68 -20.47
CA ALA A 253 17.16 12.86 -19.29
C ALA A 253 17.02 13.68 -17.99
N TRP A 254 17.78 14.77 -17.87
CA TRP A 254 17.75 15.61 -16.67
C TRP A 254 16.39 16.29 -16.44
N PRO A 255 15.79 17.00 -17.42
CA PRO A 255 14.49 17.64 -17.21
C PRO A 255 13.40 16.65 -16.77
N LYS A 256 13.35 15.44 -17.35
CA LYS A 256 12.35 14.43 -16.98
C LYS A 256 12.58 13.88 -15.57
N PHE A 257 13.79 13.44 -15.28
CA PHE A 257 14.15 12.91 -13.96
C PHE A 257 13.96 13.95 -12.86
N SER A 258 14.55 15.13 -13.03
CA SER A 258 14.49 16.19 -12.02
C SER A 258 13.07 16.73 -11.82
N ALA A 259 12.27 16.89 -12.88
CA ALA A 259 10.87 17.33 -12.74
C ALA A 259 10.03 16.30 -11.97
N LEU A 260 10.23 15.00 -12.23
CA LEU A 260 9.56 13.94 -11.50
C LEU A 260 9.92 13.99 -10.00
N VAL A 261 11.21 13.96 -9.67
CA VAL A 261 11.65 14.03 -8.27
C VAL A 261 11.19 15.32 -7.60
N ASN A 262 11.31 16.47 -8.26
CA ASN A 262 10.91 17.76 -7.69
C ASN A 262 9.39 17.88 -7.49
N GLY A 263 8.59 17.19 -8.31
CA GLY A 263 7.13 17.13 -8.15
C GLY A 263 6.72 16.38 -6.87
N HIS A 264 7.36 15.24 -6.61
CA HIS A 264 7.00 14.37 -5.47
C HIS A 264 7.73 14.73 -4.17
N TYR A 265 8.95 15.25 -4.28
CA TYR A 265 9.85 15.54 -3.17
C TYR A 265 10.40 16.97 -3.30
N PRO A 266 9.58 18.02 -3.19
CA PRO A 266 10.06 19.40 -3.33
C PRO A 266 11.11 19.72 -2.26
N THR A 267 12.23 20.34 -2.67
CA THR A 267 13.20 20.89 -1.71
C THR A 267 12.75 22.28 -1.26
N THR A 268 13.04 22.62 -0.01
CA THR A 268 13.07 24.04 0.38
C THR A 268 14.43 24.59 -0.03
N PRO A 269 14.51 25.59 -0.93
CA PRO A 269 15.79 26.16 -1.33
C PRO A 269 16.54 26.74 -0.12
N GLY A 270 17.83 26.45 0.00
CA GLY A 270 18.72 27.13 0.95
C GLY A 270 18.94 26.49 2.33
N ILE A 271 18.45 25.27 2.56
CA ILE A 271 18.82 24.51 3.78
C ILE A 271 20.02 23.61 3.46
N SER A 272 21.21 24.00 3.90
CA SER A 272 22.37 23.11 3.98
C SER A 272 22.49 22.56 5.41
N GLY A 273 22.72 21.24 5.55
CA GLY A 273 22.85 20.55 6.84
C GLY A 273 21.69 19.59 7.15
N PHE A 274 21.75 18.93 8.32
CA PHE A 274 20.73 17.99 8.78
C PHE A 274 19.37 18.68 8.89
N ASN A 275 18.51 18.46 7.90
CA ASN A 275 17.14 18.92 7.91
C ASN A 275 16.26 17.82 8.51
N PRO A 276 15.64 18.01 9.69
CA PRO A 276 14.71 17.02 10.24
C PRO A 276 13.47 16.81 9.35
N ASN A 277 13.20 17.73 8.42
CA ASN A 277 12.18 17.60 7.37
C ASN A 277 12.78 17.13 6.02
N GLY A 278 14.00 16.59 6.03
CA GLY A 278 14.66 16.04 4.85
C GLY A 278 14.07 14.70 4.42
N TYR A 279 14.37 14.30 3.20
CA TYR A 279 13.99 13.02 2.64
C TYR A 279 15.07 11.98 2.94
N PHE A 280 14.74 11.00 3.78
CA PHE A 280 15.63 9.91 4.18
C PHE A 280 14.99 8.57 3.81
N PRO A 281 15.01 8.19 2.54
CA PRO A 281 14.47 6.89 2.14
C PRO A 281 15.29 5.78 2.82
N PRO A 282 14.63 4.72 3.32
CA PRO A 282 15.33 3.66 4.02
C PRO A 282 16.16 2.78 3.08
N LEU A 283 15.80 2.79 1.79
CA LEU A 283 16.59 2.29 0.65
C LEU A 283 17.13 3.49 -0.15
N ASP A 284 18.06 3.28 -1.07
CA ASP A 284 18.57 4.28 -2.01
C ASP A 284 17.61 4.55 -3.19
N THR A 285 16.31 4.32 -3.00
CA THR A 285 15.28 4.58 -4.00
C THR A 285 14.07 5.29 -3.40
N VAL A 286 13.46 6.15 -4.21
CA VAL A 286 12.12 6.73 -3.96
C VAL A 286 11.12 6.27 -5.03
N PHE A 287 11.55 5.34 -5.90
CA PHE A 287 10.81 4.89 -7.07
C PHE A 287 10.20 3.51 -6.84
N PRO A 288 9.08 3.19 -7.52
CA PRO A 288 8.30 4.10 -8.36
C PRO A 288 7.55 5.15 -7.52
N VAL A 289 7.52 6.41 -7.97
CA VAL A 289 6.74 7.46 -7.29
C VAL A 289 5.25 7.26 -7.53
N SER A 290 4.43 7.48 -6.51
CA SER A 290 2.98 7.25 -6.58
C SER A 290 2.22 8.53 -6.89
N ASP A 291 1.20 8.45 -7.74
CA ASP A 291 0.33 9.58 -8.12
C ASP A 291 -1.04 9.49 -7.46
N LEU A 292 -1.68 10.64 -7.22
CA LEU A 292 -3.06 10.66 -6.74
C LEU A 292 -4.00 9.90 -7.68
N SER A 293 -4.70 8.89 -7.18
CA SER A 293 -5.60 8.05 -7.97
C SER A 293 -7.04 8.15 -7.50
N VAL A 294 -7.24 8.33 -6.19
CA VAL A 294 -8.55 8.32 -5.54
C VAL A 294 -8.70 9.57 -4.68
N PHE A 295 -9.86 10.20 -4.80
CA PHE A 295 -10.34 11.19 -3.83
C PHE A 295 -11.81 10.89 -3.57
N ALA A 296 -12.16 10.47 -2.36
CA ALA A 296 -13.52 10.19 -1.96
C ALA A 296 -13.90 11.07 -0.77
N ALA A 297 -15.09 11.64 -0.84
CA ALA A 297 -15.68 12.47 0.19
C ALA A 297 -17.20 12.26 0.13
N PRO A 298 -17.95 12.49 1.23
CA PRO A 298 -19.40 12.43 1.18
C PRO A 298 -19.96 13.48 0.20
N THR A 299 -21.05 13.14 -0.48
CA THR A 299 -21.77 14.06 -1.38
C THR A 299 -22.53 15.15 -0.61
N VAL A 300 -22.91 14.85 0.63
CA VAL A 300 -23.71 15.71 1.50
C VAL A 300 -23.08 15.75 2.89
N ALA A 301 -23.03 16.93 3.50
CA ALA A 301 -22.54 17.10 4.86
C ALA A 301 -23.37 18.13 5.64
N THR A 302 -23.35 18.03 6.97
CA THR A 302 -23.94 19.05 7.86
C THR A 302 -23.16 19.08 9.16
N TRP A 303 -23.13 20.23 9.83
CA TRP A 303 -22.44 20.39 11.11
C TRP A 303 -23.17 19.75 12.29
N LEU A 304 -24.43 19.35 12.09
CA LEU A 304 -25.25 18.67 13.11
C LEU A 304 -25.13 17.15 13.06
N ALA A 305 -24.77 16.61 11.90
CA ALA A 305 -24.66 15.19 11.65
C ALA A 305 -23.17 14.90 11.49
N THR A 306 -22.47 14.73 12.61
CA THR A 306 -21.07 14.28 12.62
C THR A 306 -21.01 12.78 12.32
N SER A 307 -21.65 12.33 11.23
CA SER A 307 -21.27 11.06 10.64
C SER A 307 -19.82 11.24 10.22
N SER A 308 -18.92 10.47 10.81
CA SER A 308 -17.50 10.49 10.50
C SER A 308 -17.25 9.83 9.14
N VAL A 309 -17.99 10.20 8.09
CA VAL A 309 -17.70 9.73 6.74
C VAL A 309 -16.33 10.30 6.39
N PRO A 310 -15.31 9.45 6.25
CA PRO A 310 -13.96 9.93 6.07
C PRO A 310 -13.83 10.55 4.69
N VAL A 311 -13.03 11.61 4.61
CA VAL A 311 -12.38 11.98 3.38
C VAL A 311 -11.23 10.99 3.17
N VAL A 312 -11.26 10.26 2.06
CA VAL A 312 -10.24 9.27 1.70
C VAL A 312 -9.46 9.78 0.50
N VAL A 313 -8.14 9.78 0.60
CA VAL A 313 -7.25 10.03 -0.53
C VAL A 313 -6.40 8.79 -0.75
N GLY A 314 -6.26 8.40 -2.02
CA GLY A 314 -5.47 7.24 -2.42
C GLY A 314 -4.55 7.56 -3.58
N VAL A 315 -3.50 6.73 -3.69
CA VAL A 315 -2.51 6.72 -4.76
C VAL A 315 -2.60 5.41 -5.56
N ASP A 316 -1.98 5.37 -6.73
CA ASP A 316 -2.05 4.26 -7.68
C ASP A 316 -1.27 3.00 -7.27
N HIS A 317 -0.23 3.14 -6.46
CA HIS A 317 0.52 2.03 -5.85
C HIS A 317 1.07 2.43 -4.46
N PRO A 318 1.59 1.48 -3.65
CA PRO A 318 2.09 1.78 -2.32
C PRO A 318 3.14 2.89 -2.33
N ALA A 319 2.97 3.88 -1.46
CA ALA A 319 3.89 5.00 -1.34
C ALA A 319 5.26 4.51 -0.80
N VAL A 320 6.35 4.80 -1.49
CA VAL A 320 7.71 4.45 -1.02
C VAL A 320 8.09 5.26 0.23
N MET A 321 7.64 6.52 0.26
CA MET A 321 7.85 7.46 1.36
C MET A 321 6.52 8.03 1.83
N PRO A 322 6.40 8.52 3.09
CA PRO A 322 5.19 9.18 3.54
C PRO A 322 4.84 10.38 2.64
N ILE A 323 3.59 10.45 2.19
CA ILE A 323 3.08 11.53 1.33
C ILE A 323 2.20 12.47 2.17
N PRO A 324 2.72 13.63 2.59
CA PRO A 324 1.91 14.65 3.25
C PRO A 324 0.99 15.34 2.24
N LEU A 325 -0.29 15.44 2.57
CA LEU A 325 -1.33 16.00 1.73
C LEU A 325 -2.07 17.12 2.47
N VAL A 326 -2.39 18.18 1.73
CA VAL A 326 -3.26 19.26 2.18
C VAL A 326 -4.53 19.23 1.34
N ILE A 327 -5.67 19.04 2.00
CA ILE A 327 -6.99 19.17 1.37
C ILE A 327 -7.49 20.58 1.68
N THR A 328 -7.69 21.36 0.63
CA THR A 328 -8.21 22.74 0.72
C THR A 328 -9.70 22.78 0.43
N SER A 329 -10.36 23.83 0.91
CA SER A 329 -11.80 24.05 0.78
C SER A 329 -12.06 25.40 0.12
N SER A 330 -13.01 25.47 -0.81
CA SER A 330 -13.47 26.74 -1.39
C SER A 330 -14.21 27.63 -0.39
N ALA A 331 -14.61 27.09 0.77
CA ALA A 331 -15.24 27.82 1.86
C ALA A 331 -14.66 27.37 3.22
N PRO A 332 -13.45 27.85 3.60
CA PRO A 332 -12.78 27.45 4.84
C PRO A 332 -13.56 27.74 6.14
N ALA A 333 -14.46 28.73 6.11
CA ALA A 333 -15.36 29.05 7.22
C ALA A 333 -16.49 28.01 7.42
N ILE A 334 -16.71 27.13 6.43
CA ILE A 334 -17.69 26.05 6.48
C ILE A 334 -16.98 24.72 6.72
N ILE A 335 -15.99 24.40 5.88
CA ILE A 335 -15.15 23.20 6.01
C ILE A 335 -13.69 23.68 6.05
N PRO A 336 -12.97 23.57 7.18
CA PRO A 336 -11.58 23.98 7.27
C PRO A 336 -10.69 23.05 6.44
N GLY A 337 -9.46 23.49 6.17
CA GLY A 337 -8.47 22.63 5.52
C GLY A 337 -8.13 21.41 6.37
N LEU A 338 -7.87 20.29 5.72
CA LEU A 338 -7.52 19.02 6.37
C LEU A 338 -6.09 18.62 6.00
N MET A 339 -5.35 18.11 6.98
CA MET A 339 -4.05 17.50 6.76
C MET A 339 -4.20 15.98 6.82
N LEU A 340 -3.55 15.29 5.90
CA LEU A 340 -3.56 13.84 5.81
C LEU A 340 -2.17 13.38 5.37
N THR A 341 -1.72 12.22 5.84
CA THR A 341 -0.48 11.60 5.36
C THR A 341 -0.76 10.17 4.93
N ILE A 342 -0.44 9.83 3.69
CA ILE A 342 -0.38 8.42 3.26
C ILE A 342 0.96 7.87 3.75
N GLY A 343 0.94 6.86 4.62
CA GLY A 343 2.15 6.26 5.17
C GLY A 343 2.96 5.48 4.13
N ALA A 344 4.25 5.28 4.37
CA ALA A 344 5.08 4.39 3.55
C ALA A 344 4.49 2.97 3.53
N GLY A 345 4.49 2.33 2.37
CA GLY A 345 3.86 1.03 2.12
C GLY A 345 2.33 1.06 1.98
N MET A 346 1.68 2.23 2.14
CA MET A 346 0.23 2.37 2.06
C MET A 346 -0.21 2.94 0.71
N THR A 347 -1.42 2.58 0.27
CA THR A 347 -2.04 3.11 -0.96
C THR A 347 -3.09 4.18 -0.68
N SER A 348 -3.49 4.38 0.57
CA SER A 348 -4.51 5.36 0.94
C SER A 348 -4.42 5.77 2.40
N ALA A 349 -5.06 6.89 2.73
CA ALA A 349 -5.30 7.33 4.08
C ALA A 349 -6.66 8.05 4.18
N SER A 350 -7.17 8.15 5.40
CA SER A 350 -8.49 8.73 5.68
C SER A 350 -8.44 9.73 6.83
N VAL A 351 -9.21 10.81 6.73
CA VAL A 351 -9.42 11.80 7.81
C VAL A 351 -10.91 12.12 7.94
N PRO A 352 -11.46 12.28 9.16
CA PRO A 352 -12.85 12.71 9.32
C PRO A 352 -13.11 14.08 8.68
N LEU A 353 -14.23 14.22 7.96
CA LEU A 353 -14.69 15.52 7.48
C LEU A 353 -15.25 16.33 8.66
N VAL A 354 -14.79 17.57 8.82
CA VAL A 354 -15.30 18.48 9.85
C VAL A 354 -16.07 19.62 9.18
N VAL A 355 -17.34 19.79 9.53
CA VAL A 355 -18.14 20.96 9.12
C VAL A 355 -18.33 21.84 10.36
N LEU A 356 -17.91 23.10 10.28
CA LEU A 356 -18.04 24.05 11.38
C LEU A 356 -19.51 24.42 11.61
N PRO A 357 -19.91 24.75 12.86
CA PRO A 357 -21.25 25.24 13.14
C PRO A 357 -21.63 26.44 12.27
N GLN A 358 -22.81 26.40 11.67
CA GLN A 358 -23.33 27.48 10.84
C GLN A 358 -24.45 28.26 11.55
N ILE A 359 -24.65 29.50 11.12
CA ILE A 359 -25.69 30.39 11.66
C ILE A 359 -27.11 29.90 11.33
N ALA A 360 -28.08 30.34 12.13
CA ALA A 360 -29.50 30.13 11.81
C ALA A 360 -29.84 30.76 10.44
N GLY A 361 -30.55 30.01 9.59
CA GLY A 361 -30.89 30.44 8.22
C GLY A 361 -29.77 30.26 7.18
N PHE A 362 -28.68 29.55 7.51
CA PHE A 362 -27.65 29.18 6.54
C PHE A 362 -28.27 28.46 5.33
N PRO A 363 -28.03 28.91 4.09
CA PRO A 363 -28.53 28.24 2.90
C PRO A 363 -27.69 27.01 2.56
N THR A 364 -28.30 26.01 1.93
CA THR A 364 -27.54 24.88 1.39
C THR A 364 -26.48 25.39 0.43
N THR A 365 -25.21 25.11 0.72
CA THR A 365 -24.07 25.70 0.04
C THR A 365 -23.16 24.61 -0.53
N PRO A 366 -22.85 24.63 -1.83
CA PRO A 366 -21.83 23.73 -2.39
C PRO A 366 -20.44 24.19 -1.97
N VAL A 367 -19.64 23.27 -1.45
CA VAL A 367 -18.24 23.49 -1.07
C VAL A 367 -17.37 22.53 -1.88
N THR A 368 -16.39 23.08 -2.59
CA THR A 368 -15.41 22.27 -3.35
C THR A 368 -14.21 21.99 -2.46
N LEU A 369 -13.93 20.71 -2.23
CA LEU A 369 -12.66 20.25 -1.69
C LEU A 369 -11.67 19.97 -2.82
N THR A 370 -10.42 20.32 -2.61
CA THR A 370 -9.34 20.13 -3.58
C THR A 370 -8.12 19.53 -2.88
N VAL A 371 -7.60 18.44 -3.42
CA VAL A 371 -6.31 17.86 -3.02
C VAL A 371 -5.36 17.94 -4.20
N SER A 372 -4.14 18.40 -3.95
CA SER A 372 -3.08 18.52 -4.96
C SER A 372 -1.81 17.87 -4.44
N TYR A 373 -1.15 17.09 -5.30
CA TYR A 373 0.14 16.46 -5.03
C TYR A 373 0.85 16.17 -6.35
N ALA A 374 2.16 16.44 -6.40
CA ALA A 374 3.01 16.24 -7.59
C ALA A 374 2.44 16.81 -8.91
N GLY A 375 1.79 17.98 -8.84
CA GLY A 375 1.16 18.63 -10.00
C GLY A 375 -0.20 18.03 -10.42
N LYS A 376 -0.60 16.90 -9.84
CA LYS A 376 -1.94 16.33 -10.01
C LYS A 376 -2.91 16.93 -9.01
N THR A 377 -4.12 17.22 -9.47
CA THR A 377 -5.18 17.81 -8.63
C THR A 377 -6.48 17.04 -8.81
N LEU A 378 -7.12 16.67 -7.69
CA LEU A 378 -8.44 16.05 -7.66
C LEU A 378 -9.39 16.96 -6.86
N THR A 379 -10.64 17.07 -7.33
CA THR A 379 -11.67 17.88 -6.67
C THR A 379 -12.93 17.08 -6.36
N ARG A 380 -13.63 17.45 -5.29
CA ARG A 380 -14.95 16.91 -4.91
C ARG A 380 -15.85 18.04 -4.45
N VAL A 381 -17.11 18.02 -4.88
CA VAL A 381 -18.12 18.98 -4.45
C VAL A 381 -18.98 18.33 -3.38
N ILE A 382 -19.10 18.99 -2.24
CA ILE A 382 -19.92 18.58 -1.10
C ILE A 382 -21.05 19.58 -0.95
N SER A 383 -22.29 19.12 -0.87
CA SER A 383 -23.42 19.98 -0.51
C SER A 383 -23.55 20.06 1.00
N VAL A 384 -23.24 21.23 1.59
CA VAL A 384 -23.44 21.48 3.01
C VAL A 384 -24.87 21.98 3.23
N LEU A 385 -25.70 21.19 3.92
CA LEU A 385 -27.14 21.44 4.02
C LEU A 385 -27.51 22.54 5.01
N ALA A 386 -28.59 23.27 4.71
CA ALA A 386 -29.28 24.15 5.64
C ALA A 386 -29.92 23.40 6.82
N LEU A 387 -30.13 24.10 7.95
CA LEU A 387 -30.95 23.59 9.06
C LEU A 387 -32.39 23.33 8.57
N GLY A 388 -32.87 22.11 8.77
CA GLY A 388 -34.22 21.71 8.36
C GLY A 388 -34.38 21.45 6.86
N ALA A 389 -33.28 21.42 6.08
CA ALA A 389 -33.33 20.86 4.74
C ALA A 389 -33.66 19.35 4.83
N THR A 390 -34.84 18.97 4.35
CA THR A 390 -35.17 17.59 3.95
C THR A 390 -34.23 17.27 2.79
N THR A 391 -33.29 16.35 2.86
CA THR A 391 -33.57 14.92 2.90
C THR A 391 -32.24 14.21 3.19
N PHE A 392 -32.15 13.48 4.30
CA PHE A 392 -31.38 12.23 4.26
C PHE A 392 -32.03 11.29 3.24
N ASP A 393 -31.34 10.23 2.83
CA ASP A 393 -31.94 9.27 1.92
C ASP A 393 -33.27 8.73 2.49
N GLN A 394 -34.14 8.27 1.59
CA GLN A 394 -35.46 7.82 2.00
C GLN A 394 -35.31 6.68 3.02
N LEU A 395 -36.07 6.75 4.12
CA LEU A 395 -36.05 5.70 5.10
C LEU A 395 -36.71 4.44 4.54
N ASP A 396 -36.00 3.33 4.66
CA ASP A 396 -36.45 2.01 4.27
C ASP A 396 -37.32 1.45 5.40
N ILE A 397 -38.58 1.17 5.06
CA ILE A 397 -39.52 0.49 5.96
C ILE A 397 -39.69 -0.93 5.44
N GLU A 398 -39.36 -1.90 6.27
CA GLU A 398 -39.50 -3.32 5.94
C GLU A 398 -40.39 -4.03 6.96
N PRO A 399 -41.12 -5.10 6.57
CA PRO A 399 -41.67 -6.03 7.53
C PRO A 399 -40.55 -6.59 8.42
N ASP A 400 -40.77 -6.63 9.74
CA ASP A 400 -39.77 -7.08 10.72
C ASP A 400 -39.20 -8.47 10.35
N PRO A 401 -37.90 -8.57 10.05
CA PRO A 401 -37.28 -9.80 9.57
C PRO A 401 -37.19 -10.90 10.64
N SER A 402 -37.37 -10.58 11.93
CA SER A 402 -37.45 -11.59 13.00
C SER A 402 -38.63 -12.55 12.82
N ALA A 403 -39.61 -12.19 11.99
CA ALA A 403 -40.77 -12.99 11.64
C ALA A 403 -40.60 -13.85 10.36
N ASP A 404 -39.39 -13.90 9.76
CA ASP A 404 -38.97 -14.56 8.50
C ASP A 404 -38.81 -13.60 7.30
N PRO A 405 -37.57 -13.23 6.91
CA PRO A 405 -37.29 -12.17 5.94
C PRO A 405 -37.58 -12.57 4.49
N CYS A 406 -38.07 -13.79 4.25
CA CYS A 406 -38.54 -14.23 2.94
C CYS A 406 -40.07 -14.26 2.86
N MET A 407 -40.78 -13.78 3.90
CA MET A 407 -42.23 -13.57 3.87
C MET A 407 -42.59 -12.40 2.95
N ILE A 408 -43.12 -12.70 1.77
CA ILE A 408 -43.52 -11.69 0.77
C ILE A 408 -45.02 -11.35 0.87
N ALA A 409 -45.81 -12.15 1.59
CA ALA A 409 -47.28 -12.02 1.63
C ALA A 409 -47.79 -11.55 3.00
N LEU A 410 -48.43 -10.38 3.02
CA LEU A 410 -49.08 -9.80 4.20
C LEU A 410 -50.55 -10.25 4.22
N VAL A 411 -50.87 -11.18 5.13
CA VAL A 411 -52.16 -11.90 5.15
C VAL A 411 -53.20 -11.13 5.94
N ALA A 412 -54.43 -11.05 5.44
CA ALA A 412 -55.54 -10.42 6.16
C ALA A 412 -55.76 -11.07 7.54
N ASN A 413 -56.12 -10.25 8.52
CA ASN A 413 -56.37 -10.62 9.92
C ASN A 413 -55.17 -11.20 10.70
N THR A 414 -53.94 -11.11 10.18
CA THR A 414 -52.73 -11.44 10.94
C THR A 414 -52.07 -10.18 11.49
N GLU A 415 -51.30 -10.35 12.56
CA GLU A 415 -50.43 -9.31 13.08
C GLU A 415 -49.17 -9.16 12.20
N GLN A 416 -48.71 -7.92 11.99
CA GLN A 416 -47.43 -7.65 11.34
C GLN A 416 -46.75 -6.42 11.98
N THR A 417 -45.46 -6.55 12.25
CA THR A 417 -44.59 -5.44 12.65
C THR A 417 -43.75 -4.97 11.47
N PHE A 418 -43.57 -3.67 11.34
CA PHE A 418 -42.71 -2.99 10.37
C PHE A 418 -41.61 -2.24 11.12
N VAL A 419 -40.42 -2.17 10.54
CA VAL A 419 -39.25 -1.55 11.15
C VAL A 419 -38.58 -0.62 10.15
N VAL A 420 -37.99 0.48 10.64
CA VAL A 420 -37.07 1.30 9.84
C VAL A 420 -35.70 0.64 9.85
N THR A 421 -35.14 0.28 8.68
CA THR A 421 -33.92 -0.54 8.58
C THR A 421 -32.63 0.25 8.39
N ASN A 422 -32.70 1.48 7.89
CA ASN A 422 -31.54 2.36 7.62
C ASN A 422 -31.50 3.57 8.57
N LEU A 423 -31.60 3.36 9.88
CA LEU A 423 -31.50 4.47 10.85
C LEU A 423 -30.09 5.05 10.99
N ASP A 424 -29.08 4.39 10.44
CA ASP A 424 -27.71 4.89 10.29
C ASP A 424 -27.60 6.11 9.38
N GLU A 425 -28.65 6.42 8.61
CA GLU A 425 -28.85 7.74 7.99
C GLU A 425 -28.77 8.89 9.02
N PHE A 426 -29.17 8.64 10.28
CA PHE A 426 -28.96 9.57 11.38
C PHE A 426 -27.68 9.21 12.15
N PRO A 427 -26.61 10.03 12.06
CA PRO A 427 -25.39 9.76 12.83
C PRO A 427 -25.52 9.95 14.34
N ASP A 428 -26.54 10.68 14.80
CA ASP A 428 -26.95 10.68 16.21
C ASP A 428 -28.37 10.14 16.32
N GLN A 429 -28.47 8.91 16.84
CA GLN A 429 -29.74 8.23 17.04
C GLN A 429 -30.33 8.50 18.45
N ASN A 430 -29.67 9.33 19.27
CA ASN A 430 -30.19 9.66 20.59
C ASN A 430 -31.39 10.61 20.47
N GLY A 431 -32.52 10.19 21.05
CA GLY A 431 -33.73 11.00 21.08
C GLY A 431 -34.44 11.15 19.73
N LEU A 432 -34.24 10.20 18.81
CA LEU A 432 -35.06 10.12 17.59
C LEU A 432 -36.55 10.06 17.93
N LYS A 433 -37.33 10.87 17.23
CA LYS A 433 -38.79 10.90 17.31
C LYS A 433 -39.37 10.34 16.03
N PHE A 434 -40.24 9.34 16.17
CA PHE A 434 -40.90 8.69 15.06
C PHE A 434 -42.36 9.14 14.99
N VAL A 435 -42.77 9.60 13.81
CA VAL A 435 -44.16 9.95 13.51
C VAL A 435 -44.64 9.04 12.39
N TRP A 436 -45.46 8.07 12.75
CA TRP A 436 -46.05 7.12 11.81
C TRP A 436 -47.43 7.59 11.33
N SER A 437 -47.70 7.40 10.05
CA SER A 437 -49.02 7.62 9.44
C SER A 437 -49.36 6.42 8.56
N VAL A 438 -50.50 5.79 8.81
CA VAL A 438 -50.94 4.59 8.08
C VAL A 438 -52.29 4.86 7.44
N MET A 439 -52.38 4.62 6.15
CA MET A 439 -53.63 4.64 5.39
C MET A 439 -54.03 3.21 5.04
N GLY A 440 -55.31 2.87 5.20
CA GLY A 440 -55.85 1.55 4.87
C GLY A 440 -55.78 0.50 5.97
N ALA A 441 -55.16 0.80 7.12
CA ALA A 441 -55.12 -0.07 8.30
C ALA A 441 -55.08 0.75 9.61
N THR A 442 -55.31 0.09 10.74
CA THR A 442 -55.23 0.71 12.08
C THR A 442 -53.96 0.22 12.79
N PRO A 443 -52.93 1.07 12.95
CA PRO A 443 -51.71 0.69 13.67
C PRO A 443 -51.86 0.84 15.18
N VAL A 444 -50.96 0.20 15.91
CA VAL A 444 -50.68 0.53 17.32
C VAL A 444 -49.90 1.84 17.34
N ALA A 445 -50.38 2.82 18.12
CA ALA A 445 -49.69 4.09 18.27
C ALA A 445 -48.31 3.88 18.90
N THR A 446 -47.29 4.47 18.29
CA THR A 446 -45.89 4.30 18.70
C THR A 446 -45.06 5.50 18.30
N ASN A 447 -43.99 5.72 19.05
CA ASN A 447 -42.93 6.69 18.77
C ASN A 447 -41.55 6.02 18.68
N THR A 448 -41.50 4.71 18.48
CA THR A 448 -40.29 3.89 18.34
C THR A 448 -39.99 3.61 16.85
N PRO A 449 -38.82 3.03 16.52
CA PRO A 449 -38.49 2.61 15.15
C PRO A 449 -39.35 1.48 14.58
N THR A 450 -40.31 0.99 15.35
CA THR A 450 -41.16 -0.14 14.98
C THR A 450 -42.63 0.26 15.02
N LEU A 451 -43.40 -0.26 14.06
CA LEU A 451 -44.83 -0.04 13.91
C LEU A 451 -45.55 -1.38 13.77
N THR A 452 -46.46 -1.70 14.69
CA THR A 452 -47.25 -2.94 14.61
C THR A 452 -48.69 -2.66 14.15
N ILE A 453 -49.18 -3.46 13.22
CA ILE A 453 -50.59 -3.57 12.85
C ILE A 453 -51.09 -4.91 13.39
N THR A 454 -51.92 -4.90 14.43
CA THR A 454 -52.36 -6.10 15.16
C THR A 454 -53.32 -6.98 14.35
N ALA A 455 -54.03 -6.38 13.40
CA ALA A 455 -54.87 -7.11 12.46
C ALA A 455 -54.82 -6.41 11.09
N LEU A 456 -54.13 -7.02 10.13
CA LEU A 456 -54.10 -6.55 8.76
C LEU A 456 -55.50 -6.55 8.13
N PRO A 457 -55.85 -5.57 7.28
CA PRO A 457 -57.20 -5.41 6.73
C PRO A 457 -57.56 -6.51 5.73
N ALA A 458 -58.85 -6.60 5.40
CA ALA A 458 -59.39 -7.60 4.48
C ALA A 458 -58.61 -7.68 3.16
N ALA A 459 -58.49 -8.89 2.61
CA ALA A 459 -57.72 -9.15 1.39
C ALA A 459 -58.11 -8.22 0.23
N GLY A 460 -57.11 -7.74 -0.51
CA GLY A 460 -57.25 -6.75 -1.59
C GLY A 460 -57.20 -5.30 -1.11
N THR A 461 -57.08 -5.04 0.20
CA THR A 461 -56.94 -3.69 0.74
C THR A 461 -55.51 -3.19 0.54
N SER A 462 -55.35 -2.01 -0.06
CA SER A 462 -54.06 -1.33 -0.17
C SER A 462 -53.74 -0.58 1.12
N VAL A 463 -52.56 -0.80 1.66
CA VAL A 463 -52.06 -0.15 2.87
C VAL A 463 -50.80 0.65 2.53
N THR A 464 -50.77 1.90 2.95
CA THR A 464 -49.59 2.78 2.81
C THR A 464 -49.14 3.22 4.19
N ILE A 465 -47.88 2.96 4.51
CA ILE A 465 -47.21 3.37 5.74
C ILE A 465 -46.24 4.49 5.39
N ASN A 466 -46.35 5.60 6.09
CA ASN A 466 -45.38 6.69 6.05
C ASN A 466 -44.74 6.83 7.43
N VAL A 467 -43.44 7.12 7.46
CA VAL A 467 -42.74 7.50 8.67
C VAL A 467 -42.01 8.82 8.44
N THR A 468 -42.05 9.70 9.43
CA THR A 468 -41.13 10.82 9.54
C THR A 468 -40.32 10.61 10.81
N VAL A 469 -39.00 10.55 10.68
CA VAL A 469 -38.09 10.48 11.81
C VAL A 469 -37.44 11.84 11.98
N THR A 470 -37.37 12.34 13.20
CA THR A 470 -36.72 13.61 13.52
C THR A 470 -35.80 13.46 14.71
N ASN A 471 -34.55 13.90 14.60
CA ASN A 471 -33.61 13.87 15.73
C ASN A 471 -33.73 15.12 16.61
N THR A 472 -32.97 15.15 17.71
CA THR A 472 -33.00 16.27 18.66
C THR A 472 -32.50 17.58 18.06
N GLN A 473 -31.69 17.50 16.99
CA GLN A 473 -31.21 18.64 16.22
C GLN A 473 -32.22 19.15 15.16
N GLY A 474 -33.41 18.54 15.04
CA GLY A 474 -34.46 18.95 14.10
C GLY A 474 -34.24 18.49 12.66
N LEU A 475 -33.28 17.59 12.43
CA LEU A 475 -33.08 16.93 11.15
C LEU A 475 -34.16 15.88 10.93
N SER A 476 -34.69 15.77 9.70
CA SER A 476 -35.75 14.81 9.40
C SER A 476 -35.52 14.01 8.13
N ALA A 477 -35.95 12.75 8.17
CA ALA A 477 -35.98 11.84 7.04
C ALA A 477 -37.37 11.20 6.95
N THR A 478 -37.79 10.85 5.74
CA THR A 478 -39.11 10.27 5.50
C THR A 478 -38.98 8.93 4.80
N GLY A 479 -39.84 7.99 5.15
CA GLY A 479 -39.97 6.68 4.49
C GLY A 479 -41.41 6.42 4.09
N THR A 480 -41.60 5.66 3.01
CA THR A 480 -42.93 5.25 2.54
C THR A 480 -42.88 3.80 2.09
N TYR A 481 -43.82 2.98 2.56
CA TYR A 481 -43.98 1.59 2.15
C TYR A 481 -45.44 1.29 1.83
N THR A 482 -45.68 0.65 0.69
CA THR A 482 -47.04 0.31 0.24
C THR A 482 -47.15 -1.16 -0.09
N PHE A 483 -48.25 -1.79 0.35
CA PHE A 483 -48.55 -3.19 0.08
C PHE A 483 -50.05 -3.44 -0.09
N GLN A 484 -50.42 -4.62 -0.58
CA GLN A 484 -51.79 -5.11 -0.60
C GLN A 484 -51.91 -6.40 0.22
N THR A 485 -52.99 -6.53 0.99
CA THR A 485 -53.23 -7.74 1.79
C THR A 485 -53.79 -8.88 0.95
N VAL A 486 -53.48 -10.12 1.33
CA VAL A 486 -53.98 -11.33 0.65
C VAL A 486 -54.78 -12.23 1.59
N SER A 487 -55.66 -13.08 1.03
CA SER A 487 -56.51 -13.98 1.81
C SER A 487 -55.77 -15.20 2.36
N GLN A 488 -54.68 -15.62 1.73
CA GLN A 488 -53.86 -16.77 2.12
C GLN A 488 -52.47 -16.72 1.45
N ARG A 489 -51.48 -17.42 2.02
CA ARG A 489 -50.07 -17.38 1.61
C ARG A 489 -49.70 -18.15 0.33
N PHE A 490 -50.59 -19.03 -0.16
CA PHE A 490 -50.18 -20.18 -0.98
C PHE A 490 -50.67 -20.14 -2.44
N ASN A 491 -50.48 -19.05 -3.18
CA ASN A 491 -50.45 -19.18 -4.64
C ASN A 491 -49.02 -19.52 -5.11
N ILE A 492 -48.89 -20.28 -6.20
CA ILE A 492 -47.58 -20.76 -6.72
C ILE A 492 -46.57 -19.63 -6.90
N LYS A 493 -47.01 -18.46 -7.36
CA LYS A 493 -46.13 -17.30 -7.61
C LYS A 493 -45.50 -16.76 -6.32
N GLN A 494 -46.22 -16.80 -5.20
CA GLN A 494 -45.69 -16.35 -3.91
C GLN A 494 -44.66 -17.33 -3.35
N LEU A 495 -44.87 -18.64 -3.52
CA LEU A 495 -43.89 -19.66 -3.15
C LEU A 495 -42.63 -19.60 -4.01
N GLU A 496 -42.76 -19.33 -5.31
CA GLU A 496 -41.61 -19.09 -6.20
C GLU A 496 -40.81 -17.85 -5.78
N ALA A 497 -41.48 -16.76 -5.42
CA ALA A 497 -40.82 -15.53 -4.96
C ALA A 497 -40.11 -15.73 -3.60
N GLU A 498 -40.74 -16.45 -2.67
CA GLU A 498 -40.11 -16.83 -1.39
C GLU A 498 -38.86 -17.69 -1.62
N LEU A 499 -38.97 -18.71 -2.47
CA LEU A 499 -37.84 -19.58 -2.80
C LEU A 499 -36.71 -18.80 -3.49
N ALA A 500 -37.02 -17.89 -4.40
CA ALA A 500 -36.05 -17.04 -5.08
C ALA A 500 -35.32 -16.09 -4.11
N CYS A 501 -36.04 -15.49 -3.15
CA CYS A 501 -35.45 -14.66 -2.09
C CYS A 501 -34.51 -15.47 -1.20
N ARG A 502 -34.92 -16.68 -0.78
CA ARG A 502 -34.05 -17.58 0.00
C ARG A 502 -32.80 -17.99 -0.77
N LEU A 503 -32.92 -18.27 -2.07
CA LEU A 503 -31.79 -18.62 -2.93
C LEU A 503 -30.85 -17.43 -3.21
N SER A 504 -31.37 -16.21 -3.30
CA SER A 504 -30.52 -15.01 -3.51
C SER A 504 -29.72 -14.68 -2.26
N LYS A 505 -30.31 -14.81 -1.06
CA LYS A 505 -29.56 -14.68 0.21
C LYS A 505 -28.49 -15.76 0.36
N PHE A 506 -28.78 -17.00 -0.07
CA PHE A 506 -27.78 -18.05 -0.13
C PHE A 506 -26.60 -17.71 -1.07
N ARG A 507 -26.87 -17.10 -2.23
CA ARG A 507 -25.82 -16.64 -3.17
C ARG A 507 -25.03 -15.46 -2.64
N ASN A 508 -25.67 -14.47 -2.02
CA ASN A 508 -24.99 -13.30 -1.47
C ASN A 508 -24.21 -13.63 -0.18
N GLY A 509 -24.59 -14.70 0.52
CA GLY A 509 -23.83 -15.27 1.64
C GLY A 509 -22.65 -16.16 1.21
N SER A 510 -22.45 -16.44 -0.08
CA SER A 510 -21.36 -17.33 -0.53
C SER A 510 -20.00 -16.61 -0.52
N LEU A 511 -19.26 -16.83 0.58
CA LEU A 511 -17.84 -17.15 0.67
C LEU A 511 -16.94 -16.74 -0.53
N SER A 512 -16.51 -15.48 -0.53
CA SER A 512 -15.13 -15.17 -0.91
C SER A 512 -14.30 -15.20 0.37
N ILE A 513 -13.62 -16.31 0.65
CA ILE A 513 -12.50 -16.31 1.59
C ILE A 513 -11.28 -15.95 0.74
N PRO A 514 -10.69 -14.76 0.93
CA PRO A 514 -9.45 -14.44 0.26
C PRO A 514 -8.37 -15.45 0.69
N PRO A 515 -7.49 -15.93 -0.21
CA PRO A 515 -6.53 -16.99 0.07
C PRO A 515 -5.50 -16.70 1.19
N TRP A 516 -5.54 -15.54 1.83
CA TRP A 516 -4.60 -15.08 2.85
C TRP A 516 -5.18 -14.96 4.27
N VAL A 517 -6.43 -15.39 4.53
CA VAL A 517 -6.97 -15.38 5.91
C VAL A 517 -6.45 -16.60 6.69
N PRO A 518 -5.64 -16.42 7.76
CA PRO A 518 -5.13 -17.55 8.54
C PRO A 518 -6.27 -18.26 9.29
N ILE A 519 -6.25 -19.60 9.25
CA ILE A 519 -7.26 -20.50 9.83
C ILE A 519 -7.49 -20.27 11.35
N GLU A 520 -6.57 -19.60 12.02
CA GLU A 520 -6.52 -19.48 13.48
C GLU A 520 -7.34 -18.31 14.07
N ARG A 521 -7.98 -17.46 13.25
CA ARG A 521 -8.89 -16.38 13.72
C ARG A 521 -10.40 -16.73 13.56
N ALA A 522 -10.77 -17.97 13.84
CA ALA A 522 -12.05 -18.57 13.48
C ALA A 522 -13.27 -18.30 14.41
N ALA A 523 -13.23 -17.29 15.30
CA ALA A 523 -14.39 -17.01 16.17
C ALA A 523 -15.65 -16.63 15.36
N GLY A 524 -15.51 -15.92 14.24
CA GLY A 524 -16.63 -15.57 13.36
C GLY A 524 -17.05 -16.67 12.37
N ILE A 525 -16.34 -17.80 12.29
CA ILE A 525 -16.66 -18.88 11.33
C ILE A 525 -17.77 -19.79 11.86
N GLN A 526 -17.82 -20.04 13.18
CA GLN A 526 -18.89 -20.84 13.80
C GLN A 526 -20.26 -20.15 13.76
N GLU A 527 -20.29 -18.83 13.96
CA GLU A 527 -21.52 -18.03 13.86
C GLU A 527 -22.07 -18.06 12.42
N ARG A 528 -21.19 -17.89 11.42
CA ARG A 528 -21.54 -18.01 9.99
C ARG A 528 -22.01 -19.42 9.59
N LEU A 529 -21.44 -20.47 10.19
CA LEU A 529 -21.88 -21.85 9.98
C LEU A 529 -23.29 -22.09 10.56
N GLY A 530 -23.58 -21.54 11.75
CA GLY A 530 -24.92 -21.61 12.35
C GLY A 530 -25.98 -20.87 11.52
N GLU A 531 -25.65 -19.70 10.99
CA GLU A 531 -26.52 -18.97 10.06
C GLU A 531 -26.80 -19.76 8.77
N LEU A 532 -25.78 -20.44 8.23
CA LEU A 532 -25.90 -21.26 7.03
C LEU A 532 -26.81 -22.48 7.25
N GLU A 533 -26.72 -23.15 8.40
CA GLU A 533 -27.59 -24.30 8.74
C GLU A 533 -29.06 -23.89 8.84
N LEU A 534 -29.35 -22.74 9.44
CA LEU A 534 -30.70 -22.20 9.54
C LEU A 534 -31.29 -21.86 8.15
N GLN A 535 -30.48 -21.30 7.26
CA GLN A 535 -30.90 -21.01 5.88
C GLN A 535 -31.22 -22.29 5.09
N LEU A 536 -30.44 -23.35 5.26
CA LEU A 536 -30.64 -24.63 4.58
C LEU A 536 -31.96 -25.31 5.02
N GLN A 537 -32.27 -25.28 6.32
CA GLN A 537 -33.52 -25.83 6.86
C GLN A 537 -34.74 -25.07 6.36
N ALA A 538 -34.65 -23.74 6.24
CA ALA A 538 -35.75 -22.91 5.75
C ALA A 538 -36.05 -23.17 4.26
N ALA A 539 -35.03 -23.27 3.40
CA ALA A 539 -35.20 -23.60 1.98
C ALA A 539 -35.85 -24.99 1.78
N SER A 540 -35.47 -25.97 2.60
CA SER A 540 -36.07 -27.32 2.58
C SER A 540 -37.58 -27.32 2.89
N LYS A 541 -38.02 -26.47 3.83
CA LYS A 541 -39.45 -26.30 4.13
C LYS A 541 -40.23 -25.71 2.95
N SER A 542 -39.70 -24.68 2.27
CA SER A 542 -40.37 -24.09 1.10
C SER A 542 -40.52 -25.10 -0.04
N ILE A 543 -39.50 -25.93 -0.30
CA ILE A 543 -39.57 -27.03 -1.29
C ILE A 543 -40.66 -28.05 -0.91
N THR A 544 -40.77 -28.38 0.37
CA THR A 544 -41.79 -29.31 0.87
C THR A 544 -43.21 -28.77 0.65
N SER A 545 -43.42 -27.47 0.92
CA SER A 545 -44.71 -26.79 0.70
C SER A 545 -45.09 -26.75 -0.78
N ILE A 546 -44.14 -26.45 -1.68
CA ILE A 546 -44.36 -26.51 -3.15
C ILE A 546 -44.80 -27.92 -3.55
N ASN A 547 -44.12 -28.95 -3.07
CA ASN A 547 -44.47 -30.34 -3.38
C ASN A 547 -45.87 -30.75 -2.88
N GLN A 548 -46.31 -30.23 -1.73
CA GLN A 548 -47.67 -30.47 -1.22
C GLN A 548 -48.72 -29.78 -2.08
N LEU A 549 -48.47 -28.55 -2.52
CA LEU A 549 -49.38 -27.79 -3.37
C LEU A 549 -49.52 -28.44 -4.76
N VAL A 550 -48.41 -28.88 -5.37
CA VAL A 550 -48.42 -29.64 -6.62
C VAL A 550 -49.27 -30.91 -6.48
N LYS A 551 -49.15 -31.64 -5.36
CA LYS A 551 -49.99 -32.82 -5.08
C LYS A 551 -51.48 -32.48 -4.91
N GLN A 552 -51.81 -31.34 -4.31
CA GLN A 552 -53.19 -30.88 -4.20
C GLN A 552 -53.79 -30.54 -5.56
N ILE A 553 -53.05 -29.81 -6.42
CA ILE A 553 -53.46 -29.49 -7.79
C ILE A 553 -53.64 -30.75 -8.63
N GLN A 554 -52.75 -31.74 -8.48
CA GLN A 554 -52.88 -33.04 -9.17
C GLN A 554 -54.11 -33.83 -8.70
N LYS A 555 -54.49 -33.73 -7.42
CA LYS A 555 -55.71 -34.35 -6.89
C LYS A 555 -56.99 -33.67 -7.38
N THR A 556 -56.99 -32.35 -7.56
CA THR A 556 -58.17 -31.61 -8.05
C THR A 556 -58.27 -31.55 -9.57
N GLY A 557 -57.14 -31.66 -10.29
CA GLY A 557 -57.08 -31.70 -11.77
C GLY A 557 -57.32 -33.08 -12.41
N GLY A 558 -57.61 -34.11 -11.60
CA GLY A 558 -57.94 -35.46 -12.07
C GLY A 558 -59.38 -35.63 -12.59
N VAL A 559 -60.20 -34.58 -12.60
CA VAL A 559 -61.50 -34.59 -13.26
C VAL A 559 -61.31 -34.05 -14.67
N ARG A 560 -61.23 -34.95 -15.66
CA ARG A 560 -61.51 -34.58 -17.05
C ARG A 560 -62.92 -33.99 -17.11
N PRO A 561 -63.14 -32.85 -17.78
CA PRO A 561 -64.49 -32.50 -18.20
C PRO A 561 -64.86 -33.46 -19.33
N GLU A 562 -65.66 -34.48 -19.01
CA GLU A 562 -66.56 -35.07 -20.00
C GLU A 562 -67.84 -34.22 -20.02
N LEU A 563 -68.06 -33.55 -21.16
CA LEU A 563 -69.28 -32.87 -21.62
C LEU A 563 -70.02 -31.92 -20.63
#